data_AF-G0ISI8-F1
#
_entry.id   AF-G0ISI8-F1
#
_cell.length_a   1.000
_cell.length_b   1.000
_cell.length_c   1.000
_cell.angle_alpha   90.00
_cell.angle_beta   90.00
_cell.angle_gamma   90.00
#
_symmetry.space_group_name_H-M   'P 1'
#
loop_
_entity.id
_entity.type
_entity.pdbx_description
1 polymer ?
#
loop_
_entity_poly.entity_id
_entity_poly.type
_entity_poly.pdbx_seq_one_letter_code
_entity_poly.pdbx_strand_id
1 'polypeptide(L)'
;MNNLAYRTYNIESIKNEFLNIGFSEEAIDFVFLHNDNYSFEYLKEKIIDIEKTLQKDISNLDIKIDTVEKNLNTKIDFVEKNLRKDLNMGNRLIHFMILTAAILGPILNALFMKYLQFIK
;
A
#
# COMPACT_ATOMS: atom_id res chain seq x y z
N MET A 1 10.30 58.66 30.84
CA MET A 1 10.57 57.20 30.82
C MET A 1 10.50 56.78 29.36
N ASN A 2 11.64 56.43 28.76
CA ASN A 2 11.69 56.06 27.35
C ASN A 2 11.07 54.66 27.16
N ASN A 3 10.09 54.57 26.28
CA ASN A 3 9.42 53.34 25.92
C ASN A 3 10.39 52.49 25.09
N LEU A 4 10.97 51.45 25.70
CA LEU A 4 11.75 50.44 24.99
C LEU A 4 10.78 49.55 24.22
N ALA A 5 10.54 49.89 22.95
CA ALA A 5 9.90 49.01 22.01
C ALA A 5 10.79 47.77 21.84
N TYR A 6 10.39 46.65 22.45
CA TYR A 6 11.03 45.36 22.23
C TYR A 6 10.82 44.97 20.76
N ARG A 7 11.87 45.09 19.95
CA ARG A 7 11.90 44.47 18.63
C ARG A 7 12.13 42.98 18.83
N THR A 8 11.19 42.17 18.35
CA THR A 8 11.36 40.72 18.29
C THR A 8 12.26 40.41 17.10
N TYR A 9 13.56 40.26 17.34
CA TYR A 9 14.49 39.79 16.33
C TYR A 9 14.49 38.26 16.31
N ASN A 10 14.34 37.64 15.13
CA ASN A 10 14.59 36.21 14.99
C ASN A 10 16.11 35.95 15.03
N ILE A 11 16.49 34.73 15.40
CA ILE A 11 17.90 34.29 15.51
C ILE A 11 18.69 34.62 14.24
N GLU A 12 18.09 34.41 13.07
CA GLU A 12 18.71 34.67 11.77
C GLU A 12 19.05 36.16 11.58
N SER A 13 18.15 37.07 11.96
CA SER A 13 18.39 38.52 11.90
C SER A 13 19.50 38.92 12.85
N ILE A 14 19.55 38.32 14.05
CA ILE A 14 20.60 38.58 15.03
C ILE A 14 21.95 38.05 14.51
N LYS A 15 22.00 36.85 13.93
CA LYS A 15 23.21 36.29 13.30
C LYS A 15 23.73 37.22 12.20
N ASN A 16 22.85 37.68 11.32
CA ASN A 16 23.19 38.62 10.26
C ASN A 16 23.69 39.98 10.79
N GLU A 17 23.12 40.49 11.89
CA GLU A 17 23.59 41.72 12.52
C GLU A 17 25.01 41.56 13.10
N PHE A 18 25.29 40.43 13.78
CA PHE A 18 26.63 40.14 14.29
C PHE A 18 27.66 40.00 13.17
N LEU A 19 27.31 39.36 12.05
CA LEU A 19 28.16 39.31 10.86
C LEU A 19 28.45 40.71 10.32
N ASN A 20 27.43 41.56 10.20
CA ASN A 20 27.54 42.90 9.65
C ASN A 20 28.42 43.84 10.50
N ILE A 21 28.48 43.63 11.81
CA ILE A 21 29.35 44.41 12.71
C ILE A 21 30.76 43.79 12.87
N GLY A 22 31.05 42.69 12.16
CA GLY A 22 32.40 42.15 12.00
C GLY A 22 32.76 40.95 12.90
N PHE A 23 31.79 40.30 13.54
CA PHE A 23 32.06 39.01 14.21
C PHE A 23 32.25 37.89 13.17
N SER A 24 33.14 36.94 13.46
CA SER A 24 33.30 35.75 12.62
C SER A 24 32.15 34.76 12.85
N GLU A 25 31.85 33.93 11.86
CA GLU A 25 30.82 32.88 11.98
C GLU A 25 31.07 31.96 13.17
N GLU A 26 32.33 31.61 13.46
CA GLU A 26 32.67 30.74 14.57
C GLU A 26 32.40 31.36 15.94
N ALA A 27 32.66 32.67 16.09
CA ALA A 27 32.39 33.39 17.34
C ALA A 27 30.87 33.51 17.57
N ILE A 28 30.12 33.75 16.50
CA ILE A 28 28.66 33.81 16.55
C ILE A 28 28.11 32.43 16.91
N ASP A 29 28.50 31.39 16.18
CA ASP A 29 28.04 30.03 16.42
C ASP A 29 28.41 29.56 17.83
N PHE A 30 29.57 29.94 18.39
CA PHE A 30 29.91 29.67 19.79
C PHE A 30 28.92 30.31 20.78
N VAL A 31 28.59 31.59 20.61
CA VAL A 31 27.63 32.30 21.49
C VAL A 31 26.23 31.70 21.37
N PHE A 32 25.81 31.36 20.16
CA PHE A 32 24.50 30.76 19.91
C PHE A 32 24.45 29.31 20.40
N LEU A 33 25.48 28.48 20.24
CA LEU A 33 25.50 27.10 20.74
C LEU A 33 25.33 27.04 22.27
N HIS A 34 25.90 27.99 23.00
CA HIS A 34 25.80 28.06 24.47
C HIS A 34 24.52 28.78 24.94
N ASN A 35 23.68 29.24 24.00
CA ASN A 35 22.37 29.79 24.31
C ASN A 35 21.31 28.69 24.25
N ASP A 36 20.71 28.37 25.40
CA ASP A 36 19.68 27.32 25.51
C ASP A 36 18.51 27.51 24.54
N ASN A 37 18.13 28.77 24.27
CA ASN A 37 17.04 29.10 23.35
C ASN A 37 17.40 28.80 21.89
N TYR A 38 18.65 29.04 21.48
CA TYR A 38 19.11 28.68 20.14
C TYR A 38 19.15 27.18 19.93
N SER A 39 19.70 26.44 20.90
CA SER A 39 19.74 24.97 20.85
C SER A 39 18.34 24.37 20.76
N PHE A 40 17.37 24.93 21.50
CA PHE A 40 15.97 24.54 21.42
C PHE A 40 15.36 24.81 20.04
N GLU A 41 15.51 26.02 19.49
CA GLU A 41 14.92 26.36 18.19
C GLU A 41 15.58 25.56 17.05
N TYR A 42 16.90 25.36 17.09
CA TYR A 42 17.60 24.51 16.13
C TYR A 42 17.11 23.06 16.18
N LEU A 43 16.96 22.48 17.37
CA LEU A 43 16.44 21.13 17.53
C LEU A 43 14.99 21.02 17.06
N LYS A 44 14.16 22.02 17.34
CA LYS A 44 12.76 22.10 16.89
C LYS A 44 12.67 22.09 15.37
N GLU A 45 13.47 22.89 14.67
CA GLU A 45 13.51 22.87 13.20
C GLU A 45 13.93 21.50 12.65
N LYS A 46 14.95 20.86 13.25
CA LYS A 46 15.34 19.50 12.87
C LYS A 46 14.22 18.47 13.09
N ILE A 47 13.47 18.59 14.18
CA ILE A 47 12.31 17.73 14.45
C ILE A 47 11.22 17.94 13.40
N ILE A 48 10.92 19.18 13.02
CA ILE A 48 9.94 19.51 11.97
C ILE A 48 10.35 18.90 10.62
N ASP A 49 11.63 18.99 10.26
CA ASP A 49 12.14 18.40 9.01
C ASP A 49 12.07 16.87 9.00
N ILE A 50 12.39 16.24 10.14
CA ILE A 50 12.23 14.80 10.33
C ILE A 50 10.75 14.42 10.22
N GLU A 51 9.84 15.17 10.85
CA GLU A 51 8.40 14.93 10.81
C GLU A 51 7.88 15.00 9.37
N LYS A 52 8.24 16.03 8.60
CA LYS A 52 7.86 16.16 7.18
C LYS A 52 8.36 14.99 6.34
N THR A 53 9.61 14.54 6.59
CA THR A 53 10.20 13.41 5.87
C THR A 53 9.45 12.12 6.19
N LEU A 54 9.16 11.87 7.47
CA LEU A 54 8.39 10.71 7.90
C LEU A 54 6.96 10.72 7.35
N GLN A 55 6.28 11.86 7.34
CA GLN A 55 4.94 12.00 6.74
C GLN A 55 4.95 11.64 5.24
N LYS A 56 5.98 12.08 4.51
CA LYS A 56 6.17 11.73 3.10
C LYS A 56 6.42 10.23 2.90
N ASP A 57 7.26 9.63 3.74
CA ASP A 57 7.58 8.21 3.67
C ASP A 57 6.35 7.35 4.00
N ILE A 58 5.57 7.72 5.00
CA ILE A 58 4.28 7.07 5.33
C ILE A 58 3.31 7.17 4.15
N SER A 59 3.16 8.36 3.56
CA SER A 59 2.29 8.55 2.40
C SER A 59 2.72 7.68 1.20
N ASN A 60 4.04 7.54 0.99
CA ASN A 60 4.58 6.67 -0.05
C ASN A 60 4.33 5.18 0.24
N LEU A 61 4.36 4.78 1.51
CA LEU A 61 4.03 3.42 1.93
C LEU A 61 2.54 3.12 1.73
N ASP A 62 1.65 4.04 2.08
CA ASP A 62 0.20 3.90 1.84
C ASP A 62 -0.10 3.66 0.36
N ILE A 63 0.50 4.45 -0.54
CA ILE A 63 0.35 4.25 -2.00
C ILE A 63 0.84 2.86 -2.44
N LYS A 64 1.94 2.37 -1.88
CA LYS A 64 2.46 1.03 -2.19
C LYS A 64 1.54 -0.06 -1.68
N ILE A 65 0.98 0.09 -0.48
CA ILE A 65 0.02 -0.83 0.11
C ILE A 65 -1.24 -0.90 -0.75
N ASP A 66 -1.82 0.24 -1.12
CA ASP A 66 -2.99 0.33 -2.01
C ASP A 66 -2.75 -0.38 -3.35
N THR A 67 -1.54 -0.22 -3.90
CA THR A 67 -1.15 -0.86 -5.16
C THR A 67 -1.06 -2.39 -5.00
N VAL A 68 -0.47 -2.86 -3.90
CA VAL A 68 -0.39 -4.30 -3.60
C VAL A 68 -1.79 -4.89 -3.41
N GLU A 69 -2.66 -4.21 -2.67
CA GLU A 69 -4.05 -4.63 -2.43
C GLU A 69 -4.83 -4.78 -3.75
N LYS A 70 -4.81 -3.75 -4.62
CA LYS A 70 -5.47 -3.80 -5.93
C LYS A 70 -4.96 -4.95 -6.80
N ASN A 71 -3.65 -5.19 -6.80
CA ASN A 71 -3.04 -6.28 -7.56
C ASN A 71 -3.45 -7.65 -7.03
N LEU A 72 -3.53 -7.82 -5.71
CA LEU A 72 -3.98 -9.05 -5.09
C LEU A 72 -5.47 -9.31 -5.38
N ASN A 73 -6.33 -8.30 -5.22
CA ASN A 73 -7.76 -8.42 -5.55
C ASN A 73 -7.97 -8.83 -7.01
N THR A 74 -7.25 -8.21 -7.95
CA THR A 74 -7.33 -8.58 -9.38
C THR A 74 -6.92 -10.03 -9.64
N LYS A 75 -5.87 -10.51 -8.96
CA LYS A 75 -5.43 -11.92 -9.08
C LYS A 75 -6.45 -12.89 -8.49
N ILE A 76 -7.03 -12.55 -7.34
CA ILE A 76 -8.06 -13.35 -6.68
C ILE A 76 -9.30 -13.44 -7.58
N ASP A 77 -9.79 -12.32 -8.11
CA ASP A 77 -10.93 -12.27 -9.02
C ASP A 77 -10.70 -13.12 -10.28
N PHE A 78 -9.48 -13.08 -10.83
CA PHE A 78 -9.10 -13.88 -11.98
C PHE A 78 -9.14 -15.39 -11.67
N VAL A 79 -8.56 -15.80 -10.53
CA VAL A 79 -8.58 -17.20 -10.07
C VAL A 79 -10.01 -17.66 -9.82
N GLU A 80 -10.83 -16.86 -9.12
CA GLU A 80 -12.23 -17.18 -8.82
C GLU A 80 -13.04 -17.38 -10.12
N LYS A 81 -12.89 -16.48 -11.08
CA LYS A 81 -13.59 -16.57 -12.38
C LYS A 81 -13.22 -17.84 -13.14
N ASN A 82 -11.94 -18.22 -13.13
CA ASN A 82 -11.48 -19.43 -13.80
C ASN A 82 -12.01 -20.70 -13.12
N LEU A 83 -11.91 -20.78 -11.79
CA LEU A 83 -12.46 -21.90 -11.03
C LEU A 83 -13.97 -22.06 -11.25
N ARG A 84 -14.72 -20.96 -11.25
CA ARG A 84 -16.16 -20.97 -11.53
C ARG A 84 -16.45 -21.49 -12.93
N LYS A 85 -15.65 -21.11 -13.93
CA LYS A 85 -15.78 -21.60 -15.31
C LYS A 85 -15.53 -23.11 -15.39
N ASP A 86 -14.48 -23.60 -14.74
CA ASP A 86 -14.11 -25.01 -14.75
C ASP A 86 -15.15 -25.88 -14.06
N LEU A 87 -15.65 -25.45 -12.88
CA LEU A 87 -16.75 -26.12 -12.18
C LEU A 87 -18.03 -26.16 -13.02
N ASN A 88 -18.39 -25.05 -13.67
CA ASN A 88 -19.57 -25.00 -14.52
C ASN A 88 -19.44 -25.95 -15.73
N MET A 89 -18.25 -26.06 -16.33
CA MET A 89 -18.00 -27.02 -17.40
C MET A 89 -18.11 -28.46 -16.91
N GLY A 90 -17.49 -28.76 -15.76
CA GLY A 90 -17.58 -30.07 -15.12
C GLY A 90 -19.03 -30.48 -14.82
N ASN A 91 -19.81 -29.58 -14.24
CA ASN A 91 -21.23 -29.82 -13.95
C ASN A 91 -22.03 -30.13 -15.23
N ARG A 92 -21.81 -29.38 -16.31
CA ARG A 92 -22.46 -29.62 -17.60
C ARG A 92 -22.11 -30.99 -18.18
N LEU A 93 -20.85 -31.42 -18.07
CA LEU A 93 -20.42 -32.74 -18.52
C LEU A 93 -21.08 -33.86 -17.70
N ILE A 94 -21.14 -33.72 -16.37
CA ILE A 94 -21.82 -34.69 -15.50
C ILE A 94 -23.31 -34.79 -15.86
N HIS A 95 -24.00 -33.65 -16.02
CA HIS A 95 -25.40 -33.64 -16.44
C HIS A 95 -25.61 -34.32 -17.79
N PHE A 96 -24.73 -34.07 -18.76
CA PHE A 96 -24.76 -34.75 -20.05
C PHE A 96 -24.57 -36.26 -19.91
N MET A 97 -23.58 -36.71 -19.15
CA MET A 97 -23.33 -38.13 -18.90
C MET A 97 -24.54 -38.83 -18.28
N ILE A 98 -25.15 -38.22 -17.25
CA ILE A 98 -26.37 -38.75 -16.61
C ILE A 98 -27.49 -38.88 -17.65
N LEU A 99 -27.72 -37.86 -18.47
CA LEU A 99 -28.76 -37.89 -19.50
C LEU A 99 -28.49 -38.99 -20.54
N THR A 100 -27.25 -39.11 -21.02
CA THR A 100 -26.88 -40.16 -21.98
C THR A 100 -27.05 -41.56 -21.40
N ALA A 101 -26.66 -41.78 -20.14
CA ALA A 101 -26.83 -43.06 -19.46
C ALA A 101 -28.31 -43.40 -19.26
N ALA A 102 -29.14 -42.43 -18.89
CA ALA A 102 -30.58 -42.61 -18.73
C ALA A 102 -31.27 -43.00 -20.06
N ILE A 103 -30.83 -42.45 -21.19
CA ILE A 103 -31.40 -42.75 -22.51
C ILE A 103 -30.84 -44.06 -23.09
N LEU A 104 -29.52 -44.24 -23.09
CA LEU A 104 -28.85 -45.36 -23.75
C LEU A 104 -28.85 -46.64 -22.90
N GLY A 105 -28.85 -46.53 -21.57
CA GLY A 105 -28.81 -47.67 -20.66
C GLY A 105 -29.90 -48.72 -20.94
N PRO A 106 -31.20 -48.33 -20.98
CA PRO A 106 -32.28 -49.25 -21.31
C PRO A 106 -32.14 -49.87 -22.71
N ILE A 107 -31.71 -49.09 -23.70
CA ILE A 107 -31.53 -49.53 -25.10
C ILE A 107 -30.43 -50.58 -25.19
N LEU A 108 -29.26 -50.30 -24.60
CA LEU A 108 -28.12 -51.22 -24.56
C LEU A 108 -28.48 -52.51 -23.83
N ASN A 109 -29.18 -52.42 -22.70
CA ASN A 109 -29.66 -53.58 -21.95
C ASN A 109 -30.61 -54.45 -22.80
N ALA A 110 -31.56 -53.84 -23.51
CA ALA A 110 -32.49 -54.55 -24.39
C ALA A 110 -31.76 -55.28 -25.53
N LEU A 111 -30.78 -54.62 -26.17
CA LEU A 111 -29.95 -55.22 -27.22
C LEU A 111 -29.13 -56.40 -26.70
N PHE A 112 -28.54 -56.26 -25.51
CA PHE A 112 -27.76 -57.32 -24.86
C PHE A 112 -28.62 -58.54 -24.55
N MET A 113 -29.82 -58.35 -23.99
CA MET A 113 -30.75 -59.44 -23.70
C MET A 113 -31.19 -60.16 -24.98
N LYS A 114 -31.45 -59.42 -26.07
CA LYS A 114 -31.77 -60.01 -27.38
C LYS A 114 -30.61 -60.82 -27.95
N TYR A 115 -29.36 -60.34 -27.82
CA TYR A 115 -28.17 -61.06 -28.25
C TYR A 115 -27.99 -62.38 -27.47
N LEU A 116 -28.16 -62.35 -26.14
CA LEU A 116 -28.06 -63.56 -25.30
C LEU A 116 -29.10 -64.63 -25.68
N GLN A 117 -30.28 -64.24 -26.14
CA GLN A 117 -31.29 -65.19 -26.62
C GLN A 117 -30.87 -65.89 -27.93
N PHE A 118 -30.02 -65.28 -28.75
CA PHE A 118 -29.63 -65.82 -30.06
C PHE A 118 -28.49 -66.85 -29.97
N ILE A 119 -27.77 -66.87 -28.85
CA ILE A 119 -26.58 -67.73 -28.63
C ILE A 119 -26.90 -68.92 -27.71
N LYS A 120 -28.04 -68.86 -27.01
CA LYS A 120 -28.61 -70.00 -26.30
C LYS A 120 -29.45 -70.84 -27.25
#